data_AF-A0A7W0QKT9-F1
#
_entry.id   AF-A0A7W0QKT9-F1
#
_cell.length_a   1.000
_cell.length_b   1.000
_cell.length_c   1.000
_cell.angle_alpha   90.00
_cell.angle_beta   90.00
_cell.angle_gamma   90.00
#
_symmetry.space_group_name_H-M   'P 1'
#
loop_
_entity.id
_entity.type
_entity.pdbx_description
1 polymer ?
#
loop_
_entity_poly.entity_id
_entity_poly.type
_entity_poly.pdbx_seq_one_letter_code
_entity_poly.pdbx_strand_id
1 'polypeptide(L)' 'HMLVAEGAVDGAFDAVGVSEWDLAAVQVIVEEAGGRFSDFSGAARIDGRGAISSNGLLHAELLRALDTG' A
#
# COMPACT_ATOMS: atom_id res chain seq x y z
N HIS A 1 -7.40 -2.05 -0.63
CA HIS A 1 -6.98 -1.37 0.60
C HIS A 1 -7.87 -1.66 1.82
N MET A 2 -9.19 -1.42 1.78
CA MET A 2 -10.04 -1.68 2.96
C MET A 2 -10.06 -3.15 3.42
N LEU A 3 -10.08 -4.10 2.47
CA LEU A 3 -9.93 -5.53 2.80
C LEU A 3 -8.59 -5.88 3.46
N VAL A 4 -7.55 -5.06 3.27
CA VAL A 4 -6.27 -5.21 3.96
C VAL A 4 -6.38 -4.70 5.39
N ALA A 5 -6.99 -3.53 5.59
CA ALA A 5 -7.25 -2.99 6.92
C ALA A 5 -8.18 -3.89 7.76
N GLU A 6 -9.12 -4.59 7.13
CA GLU A 6 -9.99 -5.58 7.78
C GLU A 6 -9.28 -6.92 8.09
N GLY A 7 -8.06 -7.14 7.57
CA GLY A 7 -7.35 -8.42 7.70
C GLY A 7 -7.91 -9.54 6.82
N ALA A 8 -8.77 -9.23 5.85
CA ALA A 8 -9.36 -10.20 4.94
C ALA A 8 -8.43 -10.55 3.75
N VAL A 9 -7.51 -9.64 3.40
CA VAL A 9 -6.51 -9.82 2.33
C VAL A 9 -5.16 -9.30 2.81
N ASP A 10 -4.06 -9.97 2.45
CA ASP A 10 -2.74 -9.61 2.95
C ASP A 10 -2.07 -8.43 2.22
N GLY A 11 -2.50 -8.12 1.00
CA GLY A 11 -1.93 -7.05 0.19
C GLY A 11 -2.85 -6.54 -0.91
N ALA A 12 -2.70 -5.26 -1.27
CA ALA A 12 -3.38 -4.63 -2.40
C ALA A 12 -2.48 -3.55 -3.00
N PHE A 13 -2.57 -3.33 -4.30
CA PHE A 13 -1.83 -2.30 -5.02
C PHE A 13 -2.73 -1.55 -5.99
N ASP A 14 -2.49 -0.25 -6.15
CA ASP A 14 -3.10 0.58 -7.17
C ASP A 14 -2.07 0.92 -8.25
N ALA A 15 -2.52 0.91 -9.51
CA ALA A 15 -1.67 1.18 -10.65
C ALA A 15 -1.15 2.63 -10.67
N VAL A 16 -0.13 2.87 -11.50
CA VAL A 16 0.41 4.22 -11.74
C VAL A 16 -0.71 5.15 -12.24
N GLY A 17 -0.86 6.31 -11.59
CA GLY A 17 -1.84 7.33 -11.97
C GLY A 17 -3.04 7.46 -11.03
N VAL A 18 -3.09 6.70 -9.93
CA VAL A 18 -4.03 6.96 -8.82
C VAL A 18 -3.79 8.35 -8.21
N SER A 19 -4.87 9.03 -7.83
CA SER A 19 -4.82 10.39 -7.30
C SER A 19 -4.47 10.39 -5.80
N GLU A 20 -3.73 11.39 -5.35
CA GLU A 20 -3.41 11.59 -3.92
C GLU A 20 -4.68 11.65 -3.05
N TRP A 21 -5.76 12.24 -3.58
CA TRP A 21 -7.04 12.36 -2.86
C TRP A 21 -7.71 11.01 -2.60
N ASP A 22 -7.47 10.01 -3.46
CA ASP A 22 -7.99 8.65 -3.28
C ASP A 22 -7.15 7.88 -2.24
N LEU A 23 -5.89 8.28 -2.02
CA LEU A 23 -4.94 7.62 -1.14
C LEU A 23 -4.84 8.24 0.26
N ALA A 24 -5.13 9.54 0.40
CA ALA A 24 -4.93 10.27 1.65
C ALA A 24 -5.66 9.63 2.84
N ALA A 25 -6.94 9.27 2.67
CA ALA A 25 -7.70 8.58 3.71
C ALA A 25 -7.26 7.11 3.86
N VAL A 26 -6.92 6.46 2.75
CA VAL A 26 -6.51 5.06 2.72
C VAL A 26 -5.25 4.81 3.55
N GLN A 27 -4.24 5.68 3.42
CA GLN A 27 -2.99 5.55 4.17
C GLN A 27 -3.27 5.50 5.67
N VAL A 28 -4.02 6.48 6.18
CA VAL A 28 -4.36 6.57 7.61
C VAL A 28 -5.12 5.33 8.07
N ILE A 29 -6.14 4.89 7.31
CA ILE A 29 -6.94 3.72 7.70
C ILE A 29 -6.08 2.45 7.77
N VAL A 30 -5.22 2.22 6.78
CA VAL A 30 -4.35 1.03 6.74
C VAL A 30 -3.33 1.06 7.88
N GLU A 31 -2.71 2.20 8.14
CA GLU A 31 -1.69 2.34 9.19
C GLU A 31 -2.30 2.21 10.60
N GLU A 32 -3.47 2.79 10.86
CA GLU A 32 -4.19 2.66 12.15
C GLU A 32 -4.73 1.24 12.38
N ALA A 33 -5.01 0.48 11.31
CA ALA A 33 -5.31 -0.94 11.40
C ALA A 33 -4.06 -1.83 11.68
N GLY A 34 -2.88 -1.23 11.79
CA GLY A 34 -1.61 -1.94 12.00
C GLY A 34 -0.96 -2.48 10.72
N GLY A 35 -1.49 -2.12 9.56
CA GLY A 35 -0.90 -2.44 8.25
C GLY A 35 0.25 -1.50 7.88
N ARG A 36 0.78 -1.67 6.67
CA ARG A 36 1.78 -0.77 6.07
C ARG A 36 1.31 -0.26 4.73
N PHE A 37 1.46 1.04 4.51
CA PHE A 37 1.20 1.71 3.24
C PHE A 37 2.51 2.32 2.68
N SER A 38 2.76 2.21 1.38
CA SER A 38 3.85 2.90 0.71
C SER A 38 3.62 3.03 -0.80
N ASP A 39 4.48 3.76 -1.50
CA ASP A 39 4.59 3.67 -2.95
C ASP A 39 5.44 2.46 -3.38
N PHE A 40 5.64 2.25 -4.69
CA PHE A 40 6.46 1.13 -5.17
C PHE A 40 7.96 1.23 -4.82
N SER A 41 8.44 2.37 -4.32
CA SER A 41 9.81 2.49 -3.79
C SER A 41 9.92 2.06 -2.33
N GLY A 42 8.79 1.78 -1.68
CA GLY A 42 8.71 1.44 -0.26
C GLY A 42 8.61 2.65 0.67
N ALA A 43 8.53 3.87 0.12
CA ALA A 43 8.39 5.11 0.88
C ALA A 43 6.93 5.34 1.30
N ALA A 44 6.71 5.66 2.58
CA ALA A 44 5.37 5.93 3.12
C ALA A 44 4.88 7.31 2.66
N ARG A 45 4.32 7.36 1.44
CA ARG A 45 3.86 8.59 0.79
C ARG A 45 2.74 8.29 -0.21
N ILE A 46 1.88 9.29 -0.46
CA ILE A 46 0.73 9.20 -1.37
C ILE A 46 0.97 9.84 -2.75
N ASP A 47 2.01 10.66 -2.87
CA ASP A 47 2.42 11.37 -4.08
C ASP A 47 3.49 10.58 -4.90
N GLY A 48 3.57 9.28 -4.65
CA GLY A 48 4.52 8.36 -5.27
C GLY A 48 4.01 7.73 -6.57
N ARG A 49 4.79 6.80 -7.13
CA ARG A 49 4.35 5.98 -8.28
C ARG A 49 3.49 4.82 -7.77
N GLY A 50 2.17 5.01 -7.85
CA GLY A 50 1.21 4.01 -7.39
C GLY A 50 1.17 3.90 -5.87
N ALA A 51 0.45 2.91 -5.37
CA ALA A 51 0.34 2.63 -3.95
C ALA A 51 0.33 1.14 -3.68
N ILE A 52 0.87 0.74 -2.53
CA ILE A 52 0.80 -0.60 -2.00
C ILE A 52 0.41 -0.56 -0.52
N SER A 53 -0.58 -1.36 -0.14
CA SER A 53 -0.91 -1.64 1.25
C SER A 53 -0.71 -3.11 1.55
N SER A 54 -0.28 -3.45 2.76
CA SER A 54 -0.24 -4.84 3.22
C SER A 54 -0.53 -4.95 4.72
N ASN A 55 -0.65 -6.20 5.19
CA ASN A 55 -0.68 -6.57 6.61
C ASN A 55 0.62 -6.25 7.39
N GLY A 56 1.56 -5.50 6.79
CA GLY A 56 2.88 -5.20 7.34
C GLY A 56 3.90 -6.32 7.16
N LEU A 57 3.54 -7.55 7.51
CA LEU A 57 4.43 -8.72 7.50
C LEU A 57 4.97 -9.05 6.09
N LEU A 58 4.11 -8.98 5.08
CA LEU A 58 4.46 -9.33 3.70
C LEU A 58 4.93 -8.13 2.87
N HIS A 59 5.06 -6.94 3.45
CA HIS A 59 5.26 -5.72 2.66
C HIS A 59 6.54 -5.75 1.82
N ALA A 60 7.65 -6.20 2.40
CA ALA A 60 8.93 -6.30 1.70
C ALA A 60 8.94 -7.39 0.61
N GLU A 61 8.13 -8.45 0.78
CA GLU A 61 7.98 -9.48 -0.25
C GLU A 61 7.14 -8.98 -1.43
N LEU A 62 6.06 -8.25 -1.15
CA LEU A 62 5.22 -7.64 -2.18
C LEU A 62 5.99 -6.59 -3.00
N LEU A 63 6.80 -5.74 -2.37
CA LEU A 63 7.67 -4.81 -3.08
C LEU A 63 8.66 -5.53 -4.00
N ARG A 64 9.29 -6.61 -3.53
CA ARG A 64 10.20 -7.43 -4.35
C ARG A 64 9.50 -8.12 -5.52
N ALA A 65 8.24 -8.53 -5.35
CA ALA A 65 7.47 -9.15 -6.42
C ALA A 65 7.09 -8.15 -7.54
N LEU A 66 7.01 -6.85 -7.22
CA LEU A 66 6.75 -5.78 -8.18
C LEU A 66 8.03 -5.26 -8.86
N ASP A 67 9.19 -5.47 -8.24
CA ASP A 67 10.50 -5.14 -8.80
C ASP A 67 10.93 -6.19 -9.84
N THR A 68 10.29 -6.16 -11.01
CA THR A 68 10.80 -6.84 -12.21
C THR A 68 11.90 -5.97 -12.80
N GLY A 69 13.16 -6.26 -12.43
CA GLY A 69 14.34 -5.55 -12.94
C GLY A 69 14.43 -5.43 -14.46
#